data_AF-A0AAW5ISC6-F1
#
_entry.id   AF-A0AAW5ISC6-F1
#
_cell.length_a   1.000
_cell.length_b   1.000
_cell.length_c   1.000
_cell.angle_alpha   90.00
_cell.angle_beta   90.00
_cell.angle_gamma   90.00
#
_symmetry.space_group_name_H-M   'P 1'
#
loop_
_entity.id
_entity.type
_entity.pdbx_description
1 polymer ?
#
loop_
_entity_poly.entity_id
_entity_poly.type
_entity_poly.pdbx_seq_one_letter_code
_entity_poly.pdbx_strand_id
1 'polypeptide(L)'
;MDTGIYWCNQKTVKTLVVSKFNRKFAAKTIIMKSYGRKIIDYIFKRWTERPAICYEPERKVQADSDRSDIRVFETGLSTQQYGDNRQSTRTAEEEECLRLIKIAKEQGLYIDKSDWGKFGDRRMIPTGESIVFLSEDGTTFTKMKSPFAKAPMKHILPEDIIYEHLIHNILFPSTRYRFVGFSEDIKGIRIVLQQRNISDMYQVPSQKTIDDYLINQLGLTKENRYFYGNEYLAITDVSNVSDNVLCDEDGKLYFIDPIIRLKKSGREVWEYLYRTRCV
;
A
#
# COMPACT_ATOMS: atom_id res chain seq x y z
N MET A 1 29.35 -6.58 71.77
CA MET A 1 27.93 -6.35 71.51
C MET A 1 27.78 -5.99 70.04
N ASP A 2 27.28 -6.80 69.13
CA ASP A 2 26.90 -8.20 69.12
C ASP A 2 26.82 -8.62 67.64
N THR A 3 27.42 -9.78 67.38
CA THR A 3 27.00 -10.87 66.48
C THR A 3 26.54 -10.60 65.03
N GLY A 4 27.19 -11.30 64.10
CA GLY A 4 26.74 -11.48 62.72
C GLY A 4 25.72 -12.62 62.55
N ILE A 5 24.96 -12.58 61.45
CA ILE A 5 24.21 -13.69 60.86
C ILE A 5 24.31 -13.62 59.32
N TYR A 6 24.42 -14.79 58.71
CA TYR A 6 24.72 -15.15 57.33
C TYR A 6 23.54 -15.05 56.32
N TRP A 7 23.87 -14.94 55.01
CA TRP A 7 23.31 -15.54 53.76
C TRP A 7 21.76 -15.65 53.55
N CYS A 8 21.13 -15.53 52.36
CA CYS A 8 21.51 -15.54 50.94
C CYS A 8 20.30 -15.18 50.03
N ASN A 9 20.60 -14.81 48.77
CA ASN A 9 19.96 -15.21 47.50
C ASN A 9 19.20 -14.19 46.61
N GLN A 10 19.81 -13.97 45.44
CA GLN A 10 19.28 -13.82 44.08
C GLN A 10 18.33 -12.67 43.70
N LYS A 11 18.91 -11.68 43.01
CA LYS A 11 18.61 -11.20 41.62
C LYS A 11 18.88 -9.70 41.54
N THR A 12 19.85 -9.28 40.72
CA THR A 12 20.00 -7.84 40.43
C THR A 12 20.17 -7.59 38.93
N VAL A 13 19.07 -7.08 38.39
CA VAL A 13 18.95 -6.33 37.14
C VAL A 13 20.02 -5.25 37.08
N LYS A 14 20.79 -5.20 35.99
CA LYS A 14 21.65 -4.05 35.67
C LYS A 14 20.75 -2.91 35.18
N THR A 15 20.36 -2.04 36.12
CA THR A 15 19.67 -0.78 35.82
C THR A 15 20.71 0.24 35.34
N LEU A 16 20.62 0.65 34.07
CA LEU A 16 21.36 1.79 33.56
C LEU A 16 20.73 3.07 34.16
N VAL A 17 21.46 3.74 35.03
CA VAL A 17 21.02 4.96 35.71
C VAL A 17 21.03 6.13 34.72
N VAL A 18 19.85 6.54 34.25
CA VAL A 18 19.68 7.81 33.52
C VAL A 18 19.60 8.95 34.55
N SER A 19 20.58 9.84 34.53
CA SER A 19 20.70 10.97 35.45
C SER A 19 19.48 11.90 35.41
N LYS A 20 19.14 12.47 36.58
CA LYS A 20 18.00 13.39 36.81
C LYS A 20 18.00 14.63 35.89
N PHE A 21 19.12 14.94 35.22
CA PHE A 21 19.26 16.08 34.32
C PHE A 21 18.56 15.88 32.97
N ASN A 22 18.48 14.63 32.47
CA ASN A 22 17.87 14.33 31.16
C ASN A 22 16.34 14.24 31.17
N ARG A 23 15.69 14.02 32.32
CA ARG A 23 14.22 13.97 32.40
C ARG A 23 13.57 15.34 32.33
N LYS A 24 14.19 16.38 32.91
CA LYS A 24 13.67 17.76 32.81
C LYS A 24 13.80 18.32 31.40
N PHE A 25 14.89 18.00 30.69
CA PHE A 25 15.07 18.41 29.30
C PHE A 25 14.11 17.66 28.36
N ALA A 26 13.98 16.32 28.50
CA ALA A 26 13.01 15.56 27.71
C ALA A 26 11.55 15.98 27.99
N ALA A 27 11.18 16.24 29.25
CA ALA A 27 9.86 16.73 29.60
C ALA A 27 9.61 18.16 29.07
N LYS A 28 10.59 19.08 29.16
CA LYS A 28 10.48 20.40 28.53
C LYS A 28 10.32 20.29 27.02
N THR A 29 11.08 19.43 26.34
CA THR A 29 10.97 19.24 24.88
C THR A 29 9.64 18.60 24.47
N ILE A 30 9.08 17.67 25.26
CA ILE A 30 7.76 17.07 25.01
C ILE A 30 6.63 18.08 25.30
N ILE A 31 6.75 18.87 26.36
CA ILE A 31 5.79 19.92 26.71
C ILE A 31 5.84 21.06 25.67
N MET A 32 7.02 21.42 25.17
CA MET A 32 7.17 22.49 24.17
C MET A 32 6.73 22.03 22.77
N LYS A 33 6.92 20.75 22.42
CA LYS A 33 6.31 20.14 21.22
C LYS A 33 4.79 20.05 21.31
N SER A 34 4.22 19.75 22.48
CA SER A 34 2.76 19.70 22.65
C SER A 34 2.13 21.09 22.71
N TYR A 35 2.83 22.10 23.26
CA TYR A 35 2.40 23.49 23.26
C TYR A 35 2.50 24.12 21.86
N GLY A 36 3.58 23.83 21.11
CA GLY A 36 3.70 24.23 19.70
C GLY A 36 2.61 23.61 18.84
N ARG A 37 2.27 22.33 19.07
CA ARG A 37 1.15 21.66 18.39
C ARG A 37 -0.21 22.27 18.76
N LYS A 38 -0.43 22.65 20.02
CA LYS A 38 -1.64 23.38 20.44
C LYS A 38 -1.75 24.78 19.85
N ILE A 39 -0.64 25.49 19.69
CA ILE A 39 -0.61 26.83 19.06
C ILE A 39 -0.86 26.70 17.55
N ILE A 40 -0.24 25.72 16.90
CA ILE A 40 -0.54 25.34 15.51
C ILE A 40 -2.04 25.00 15.40
N ASP A 41 -2.56 24.06 16.19
CA ASP A 41 -3.98 23.70 16.18
C ASP A 41 -4.90 24.90 16.47
N TYR A 42 -4.51 25.83 17.34
CA TYR A 42 -5.29 27.03 17.67
C TYR A 42 -5.27 28.08 16.54
N ILE A 43 -4.14 28.25 15.87
CA ILE A 43 -3.97 29.14 14.70
C ILE A 43 -4.71 28.55 13.49
N PHE A 44 -4.58 27.24 13.24
CA PHE A 44 -5.21 26.54 12.12
C PHE A 44 -6.68 26.20 12.34
N LYS A 45 -7.19 26.12 13.59
CA LYS A 45 -8.64 25.97 13.86
C LYS A 45 -9.46 27.21 13.53
N ARG A 46 -8.85 28.40 13.49
CA ARG A 46 -9.57 29.65 13.16
C ARG A 46 -9.70 29.87 11.65
N TRP A 47 -9.08 29.04 10.83
CA TRP A 47 -9.05 29.21 9.38
C TRP A 47 -9.55 27.93 8.71
N THR A 48 -10.68 28.06 8.03
CA THR A 48 -11.32 27.14 7.07
C THR A 48 -12.23 26.03 7.62
N GLU A 49 -13.53 26.21 7.41
CA GLU A 49 -14.38 25.11 6.94
C GLU A 49 -13.65 24.50 5.73
N ARG A 50 -13.11 23.29 5.90
CA ARG A 50 -12.40 22.59 4.83
C ARG A 50 -13.42 22.07 3.82
N PRO A 51 -13.12 22.13 2.50
CA PRO A 51 -14.08 21.78 1.46
C PRO A 51 -14.49 20.30 1.55
N ALA A 52 -15.59 19.97 0.85
CA ALA A 52 -16.01 18.59 0.61
C ALA A 52 -14.83 17.77 0.07
N ILE A 53 -14.76 16.50 0.46
CA ILE A 53 -13.77 15.52 -0.04
C ILE A 53 -13.71 15.59 -1.56
N CYS A 54 -12.55 15.95 -2.12
CA CYS A 54 -12.34 16.01 -3.56
C CYS A 54 -12.05 14.60 -4.10
N TYR A 55 -13.02 14.00 -4.78
CA TYR A 55 -12.92 12.71 -5.46
C TYR A 55 -13.09 12.90 -6.96
N GLU A 56 -12.08 12.49 -7.72
CA GLU A 56 -12.15 12.42 -9.18
C GLU A 56 -12.31 10.95 -9.58
N PRO A 57 -13.43 10.55 -10.21
CA PRO A 57 -13.63 9.18 -10.65
C PRO A 57 -12.68 8.81 -11.80
N GLU A 58 -12.32 7.53 -11.89
CA GLU A 58 -11.56 7.01 -13.03
C GLU A 58 -12.40 7.11 -14.31
N ARG A 59 -11.78 7.50 -15.43
CA ARG A 59 -12.47 7.57 -16.73
C ARG A 59 -12.43 6.23 -17.44
N LYS A 60 -13.50 5.85 -18.15
CA LYS A 60 -13.53 4.59 -18.92
C LYS A 60 -12.36 4.43 -19.88
N VAL A 61 -12.05 5.49 -20.64
CA VAL A 61 -10.91 5.51 -21.58
C VAL A 61 -9.59 5.16 -20.87
N GLN A 62 -9.45 5.62 -19.63
CA GLN A 62 -8.25 5.45 -18.85
C GLN A 62 -8.16 4.03 -18.27
N ALA A 63 -9.26 3.48 -17.76
CA ALA A 63 -9.37 2.10 -17.34
C ALA A 63 -9.19 1.10 -18.51
N ASP A 64 -9.70 1.43 -19.70
CA ASP A 64 -9.52 0.63 -20.92
C ASP A 64 -8.04 0.62 -21.36
N SER A 65 -7.37 1.78 -21.27
CA SER A 65 -5.93 1.90 -21.52
C SER A 65 -5.13 1.04 -20.54
N ASP A 66 -5.38 1.14 -19.24
CA ASP A 66 -4.66 0.35 -18.23
C ASP A 66 -4.87 -1.15 -18.45
N ARG A 67 -6.10 -1.57 -18.76
CA ARG A 67 -6.38 -2.99 -19.05
C ARG A 67 -5.67 -3.44 -20.34
N SER A 68 -5.54 -2.57 -21.33
CA SER A 68 -4.84 -2.90 -22.57
C SER A 68 -3.36 -3.26 -22.33
N ASP A 69 -2.71 -2.60 -21.36
CA ASP A 69 -1.31 -2.85 -20.99
C ASP A 69 -1.08 -4.27 -20.45
N ILE A 70 -2.12 -4.89 -19.88
CA ILE A 70 -2.03 -6.25 -19.30
C ILE A 70 -2.80 -7.32 -20.06
N ARG A 71 -3.50 -6.96 -21.15
CA ARG A 71 -4.39 -7.86 -21.89
C ARG A 71 -3.69 -9.13 -22.37
N VAL A 72 -2.42 -9.04 -22.75
CA VAL A 72 -1.62 -10.20 -23.19
C VAL A 72 -1.51 -11.26 -22.09
N PHE A 73 -1.50 -10.86 -20.82
CA PHE A 73 -1.42 -11.74 -19.65
C PHE A 73 -2.77 -12.36 -19.26
N GLU A 74 -3.89 -11.92 -19.85
CA GLU A 74 -5.18 -12.61 -19.71
C GLU A 74 -5.19 -13.94 -20.52
N THR A 75 -4.26 -14.11 -21.46
CA THR A 75 -4.16 -15.31 -22.31
C THR A 75 -3.82 -16.55 -21.48
N GLY A 76 -4.63 -17.60 -21.60
CA GLY A 76 -4.42 -18.86 -20.88
C GLY A 76 -4.91 -18.86 -19.44
N LEU A 77 -5.58 -17.79 -18.98
CA LEU A 77 -6.33 -17.84 -17.73
C LEU A 77 -7.51 -18.80 -17.87
N SER A 78 -7.59 -19.79 -16.98
CA SER A 78 -8.75 -20.69 -16.92
C SER A 78 -10.01 -19.91 -16.54
N THR A 79 -11.10 -20.07 -17.29
CA THR A 79 -12.42 -19.54 -16.91
C THR A 79 -13.09 -20.36 -15.81
N GLN A 80 -12.50 -21.51 -15.44
CA GLN A 80 -12.99 -22.40 -14.41
C GLN A 80 -11.97 -22.47 -13.28
N GLN A 81 -12.26 -21.78 -12.17
CA GLN A 81 -12.01 -22.26 -10.79
C GLN A 81 -12.26 -21.15 -9.77
N TYR A 82 -13.53 -20.90 -9.46
CA TYR A 82 -13.92 -20.42 -8.13
C TYR A 82 -14.55 -21.59 -7.36
N GLY A 83 -13.81 -22.70 -7.28
CA GLY A 83 -14.25 -23.95 -6.66
C GLY A 83 -13.04 -24.73 -6.13
N ASP A 84 -13.23 -25.39 -4.99
CA ASP A 84 -12.24 -26.14 -4.18
C ASP A 84 -11.29 -27.00 -5.03
N ASN A 85 -10.22 -26.42 -5.56
CA ASN A 85 -9.17 -27.18 -6.21
C ASN A 85 -7.97 -27.27 -5.28
N ARG A 86 -7.78 -28.48 -4.76
CA ARG A 86 -6.74 -28.91 -3.80
C ARG A 86 -5.34 -28.96 -4.43
N GLN A 87 -4.97 -27.97 -5.23
CA GLN A 87 -3.57 -27.80 -5.62
C GLN A 87 -2.87 -27.01 -4.50
N SER A 88 -1.63 -27.37 -4.15
CA SER A 88 -0.91 -26.57 -3.17
C SER A 88 -0.76 -25.15 -3.71
N THR A 89 -1.11 -24.13 -2.94
CA THR A 89 -1.06 -22.71 -3.38
C THR A 89 0.29 -22.37 -4.00
N ARG A 90 1.36 -22.94 -3.45
CA ARG A 90 2.73 -22.78 -3.95
C ARG A 90 2.93 -23.30 -5.38
N THR A 91 2.35 -24.45 -5.73
CA THR A 91 2.47 -25.00 -7.09
C THR A 91 1.75 -24.09 -8.09
N ALA A 92 0.57 -23.57 -7.73
CA ALA A 92 -0.17 -22.64 -8.57
C ALA A 92 0.56 -21.29 -8.72
N GLU A 93 1.19 -20.78 -7.66
CA GLU A 93 2.04 -19.59 -7.72
C GLU A 93 3.25 -19.81 -8.64
N GLU A 94 3.93 -20.95 -8.55
CA GLU A 94 5.09 -21.29 -9.39
C GLU A 94 4.69 -21.44 -10.88
N GLU A 95 3.57 -22.10 -11.18
CA GLU A 95 3.03 -22.20 -12.54
C GLU A 95 2.66 -20.82 -13.12
N GLU A 96 2.02 -19.98 -12.33
CA GLU A 96 1.66 -18.63 -12.73
C GLU A 96 2.89 -17.73 -12.92
N CYS A 97 3.92 -17.85 -12.08
CA CYS A 97 5.20 -17.18 -12.28
C CYS A 97 5.77 -17.51 -13.67
N LEU A 98 5.87 -18.80 -13.99
CA LEU A 98 6.43 -19.26 -15.26
C LEU A 98 5.62 -18.73 -16.45
N ARG A 99 4.28 -18.73 -16.34
CA ARG A 99 3.39 -18.20 -17.36
C ARG A 99 3.61 -16.71 -17.59
N LEU A 100 3.60 -15.90 -16.54
CA LEU A 100 3.78 -14.44 -16.62
C LEU A 100 5.14 -14.08 -17.22
N ILE A 101 6.22 -14.75 -16.79
CA ILE A 101 7.57 -14.50 -17.32
C ILE A 101 7.69 -14.89 -18.78
N LYS A 102 7.12 -16.03 -19.18
CA LYS A 102 7.12 -16.47 -20.57
C LYS A 102 6.43 -15.43 -21.46
N ILE A 103 5.22 -15.01 -21.09
CA ILE A 103 4.47 -14.01 -21.85
C ILE A 103 5.23 -12.68 -21.87
N ALA A 104 5.80 -12.24 -20.75
CA ALA A 104 6.55 -10.99 -20.69
C ALA A 104 7.75 -11.00 -21.66
N LYS A 105 8.49 -12.11 -21.74
CA LYS A 105 9.60 -12.26 -22.69
C LYS A 105 9.14 -12.26 -24.14
N GLU A 106 8.05 -12.99 -24.45
CA GLU A 106 7.48 -13.05 -25.81
C GLU A 106 6.94 -11.70 -26.29
N GLN A 107 6.46 -10.86 -25.38
CA GLN A 107 5.86 -9.55 -25.69
C GLN A 107 6.82 -8.36 -25.51
N GLY A 108 8.09 -8.61 -25.16
CA GLY A 108 9.06 -7.52 -24.89
C GLY A 108 8.75 -6.69 -23.64
N LEU A 109 7.97 -7.25 -22.70
CA LEU A 109 7.61 -6.66 -21.41
C LEU A 109 8.44 -7.21 -20.24
N TYR A 110 9.46 -8.02 -20.54
CA TYR A 110 10.42 -8.50 -19.55
C TYR A 110 11.55 -7.47 -19.37
N ILE A 111 11.87 -7.16 -18.12
CA ILE A 111 12.89 -6.20 -17.75
C ILE A 111 14.03 -6.96 -17.08
N ASP A 112 15.20 -6.97 -17.72
CA ASP A 112 16.38 -7.60 -17.17
C ASP A 112 16.87 -6.89 -15.91
N LYS A 113 17.41 -7.67 -14.97
CA LYS A 113 17.95 -7.13 -13.72
C LYS A 113 19.08 -6.12 -13.95
N SER A 114 19.86 -6.29 -15.02
CA SER A 114 20.90 -5.33 -15.43
C SER A 114 20.33 -3.95 -15.77
N ASP A 115 19.06 -3.90 -16.17
CA ASP A 115 18.38 -2.68 -16.60
C ASP A 115 17.72 -1.92 -15.46
N TRP A 116 17.73 -2.46 -14.24
CA TRP A 116 17.09 -1.81 -13.09
C TRP A 116 17.68 -0.43 -12.77
N GLY A 117 18.97 -0.23 -13.03
CA GLY A 117 19.63 1.06 -12.83
C GLY A 117 19.03 2.18 -13.70
N LYS A 118 18.35 1.83 -14.81
CA LYS A 118 17.68 2.81 -15.68
C LYS A 118 16.49 3.49 -15.01
N PHE A 119 15.97 2.95 -13.90
CA PHE A 119 14.87 3.55 -13.15
C PHE A 119 15.32 4.63 -12.15
N GLY A 120 16.62 4.87 -12.02
CA GLY A 120 17.21 5.89 -11.15
C GLY A 120 17.73 5.33 -9.82
N ASP A 121 17.67 6.14 -8.77
CA ASP A 121 18.29 5.85 -7.49
C ASP A 121 17.44 4.90 -6.65
N ARG A 122 18.06 3.78 -6.23
CA ARG A 122 17.40 2.84 -5.33
C ARG A 122 17.15 3.46 -3.96
N ARG A 123 15.91 3.43 -3.51
CA ARG A 123 15.50 3.85 -2.18
C ARG A 123 15.55 2.67 -1.20
N MET A 124 16.12 2.92 -0.04
CA MET A 124 16.14 1.96 1.05
C MET A 124 14.79 2.00 1.76
N ILE A 125 14.02 0.92 1.65
CA ILE A 125 12.78 0.75 2.40
C ILE A 125 12.98 -0.28 3.53
N PRO A 126 12.30 -0.14 4.68
CA PRO A 126 12.49 -1.04 5.82
C PRO A 126 12.12 -2.50 5.52
N THR A 127 11.17 -2.70 4.62
CA THR A 127 10.63 -4.03 4.27
C THR A 127 11.23 -4.47 2.94
N GLY A 128 12.14 -5.46 2.96
CA GLY A 128 12.80 -5.99 1.76
C GLY A 128 11.88 -6.78 0.80
N GLU A 129 10.57 -6.55 0.87
CA GLU A 129 9.51 -7.15 0.05
C GLU A 129 9.39 -6.44 -1.30
N SER A 130 9.63 -5.13 -1.34
CA SER A 130 9.62 -4.33 -2.57
C SER A 130 10.99 -3.71 -2.82
N ILE A 131 11.31 -3.47 -4.08
CA ILE A 131 12.48 -2.68 -4.48
C ILE A 131 11.94 -1.42 -5.11
N VAL A 132 12.35 -0.26 -4.60
CA VAL A 132 11.83 1.03 -5.05
C VAL A 132 12.98 1.85 -5.60
N PHE A 133 12.78 2.43 -6.77
CA PHE A 133 13.66 3.40 -7.41
C PHE A 133 12.95 4.74 -7.51
N LEU A 134 13.69 5.84 -7.34
CA LEU A 134 13.21 7.17 -7.69
C LEU A 134 13.96 7.61 -8.95
N SER A 135 13.20 8.07 -9.95
CA SER A 135 13.77 8.66 -11.17
C SER A 135 14.72 9.82 -10.85
N GLU A 136 15.67 10.09 -11.73
CA GLU A 136 16.69 11.14 -11.55
C GLU A 136 16.07 12.53 -11.38
N ASP A 137 14.95 12.80 -12.06
CA ASP A 137 14.18 14.03 -11.95
C ASP A 137 13.32 14.12 -10.66
N GLY A 138 13.30 13.05 -9.85
CA GLY A 138 12.54 12.97 -8.61
C GLY A 138 11.03 12.86 -8.79
N THR A 139 10.51 12.70 -10.01
CA THR A 139 9.06 12.79 -10.27
C THR A 139 8.32 11.45 -10.20
N THR A 140 9.03 10.33 -10.26
CA THR A 140 8.41 9.00 -10.43
C THR A 140 9.08 7.94 -9.57
N PHE A 141 8.26 7.20 -8.83
CA PHE A 141 8.68 5.97 -8.17
C PHE A 141 8.46 4.77 -9.09
N THR A 142 9.49 3.96 -9.29
CA THR A 142 9.35 2.62 -9.86
C THR A 142 9.38 1.60 -8.73
N LYS A 143 8.27 0.90 -8.52
CA LYS A 143 8.08 -0.13 -7.48
C LYS A 143 8.12 -1.51 -8.13
N MET A 144 9.07 -2.33 -7.71
CA MET A 144 9.18 -3.73 -8.07
C MET A 144 8.66 -4.56 -6.90
N LYS A 145 7.41 -5.03 -7.02
CA LYS A 145 6.70 -5.74 -5.94
C LYS A 145 6.72 -7.23 -6.24
N SER A 146 6.83 -8.07 -5.21
CA SER A 146 6.47 -9.49 -5.40
C SER A 146 4.94 -9.56 -5.55
N PRO A 147 4.41 -10.10 -6.66
CA PRO A 147 2.98 -10.19 -6.90
C PRO A 147 2.29 -11.03 -5.80
N PHE A 148 2.92 -12.10 -5.33
CA PHE A 148 2.34 -12.98 -4.30
C PHE A 148 2.56 -12.48 -2.86
N ALA A 149 3.19 -11.32 -2.68
CA ALA A 149 3.38 -10.76 -1.34
C ALA A 149 2.03 -10.48 -0.67
N LYS A 150 1.88 -11.00 0.54
CA LYS A 150 0.64 -10.91 1.33
C LYS A 150 -0.58 -11.53 0.65
N ALA A 151 -0.40 -12.42 -0.35
CA ALA A 151 -1.51 -13.11 -1.03
C ALA A 151 -2.49 -13.80 -0.04
N PRO A 152 -2.04 -14.48 1.04
CA PRO A 152 -2.95 -15.03 2.05
C PRO A 152 -3.84 -13.98 2.74
N MET A 153 -3.34 -12.76 2.94
CA MET A 153 -4.13 -11.67 3.54
C MET A 153 -5.09 -11.04 2.52
N LYS A 154 -4.68 -10.98 1.25
CA LYS A 154 -5.46 -10.41 0.15
C LYS A 154 -6.49 -11.37 -0.44
N HIS A 155 -6.39 -12.67 -0.13
CA HIS A 155 -7.25 -13.71 -0.72
C HIS A 155 -7.24 -13.66 -2.26
N ILE A 156 -6.11 -13.29 -2.85
CA ILE A 156 -5.94 -13.21 -4.30
C ILE A 156 -5.44 -14.56 -4.78
N LEU A 157 -6.13 -15.14 -5.75
CA LEU A 157 -5.66 -16.32 -6.47
C LEU A 157 -4.50 -15.94 -7.40
N PRO A 158 -3.53 -16.82 -7.65
CA PRO A 158 -2.39 -16.50 -8.50
C PRO A 158 -2.77 -15.86 -9.84
N GLU A 159 -3.78 -16.42 -10.53
CA GLU A 159 -4.33 -15.95 -11.80
C GLU A 159 -4.87 -14.52 -11.78
N ASP A 160 -5.29 -14.03 -10.61
CA ASP A 160 -5.92 -12.73 -10.46
C ASP A 160 -4.92 -11.60 -10.21
N ILE A 161 -3.64 -11.93 -10.06
CA ILE A 161 -2.65 -10.96 -9.58
C ILE A 161 -2.40 -9.81 -10.56
N ILE A 162 -2.63 -10.06 -11.85
CA ILE A 162 -2.54 -9.04 -12.89
C ILE A 162 -3.62 -7.95 -12.76
N TYR A 163 -4.73 -8.22 -12.06
CA TYR A 163 -5.81 -7.24 -11.89
C TYR A 163 -5.61 -6.30 -10.71
N GLU A 164 -4.69 -6.59 -9.77
CA GLU A 164 -4.56 -5.82 -8.51
C GLU A 164 -4.34 -4.32 -8.77
N HIS A 165 -3.42 -3.98 -9.68
CA HIS A 165 -3.12 -2.59 -10.01
C HIS A 165 -4.24 -1.89 -10.80
N LEU A 166 -5.00 -2.64 -11.64
CA LEU A 166 -6.16 -2.10 -12.34
C LEU A 166 -7.28 -1.73 -11.35
N ILE A 167 -7.55 -2.63 -10.39
CA ILE A 167 -8.53 -2.41 -9.32
C ILE A 167 -8.11 -1.22 -8.46
N HIS A 168 -6.82 -1.13 -8.12
CA HIS A 168 -6.26 0.03 -7.43
C HIS A 168 -6.52 1.33 -8.20
N ASN A 169 -6.25 1.37 -9.51
CA ASN A 169 -6.41 2.59 -10.31
C ASN A 169 -7.86 3.08 -10.36
N ILE A 170 -8.84 2.17 -10.42
CA ILE A 170 -10.25 2.57 -10.39
C ILE A 170 -10.66 3.13 -9.01
N LEU A 171 -10.18 2.53 -7.92
CA LEU A 171 -10.50 2.95 -6.55
C LEU A 171 -9.77 4.23 -6.13
N PHE A 172 -8.53 4.40 -6.59
CA PHE A 172 -7.59 5.43 -6.17
C PHE A 172 -6.86 6.06 -7.37
N PRO A 173 -7.58 6.77 -8.25
CA PRO A 173 -7.02 7.30 -9.50
C PRO A 173 -5.94 8.38 -9.26
N SER A 174 -6.02 9.13 -8.16
CA SER A 174 -5.01 10.13 -7.76
C SER A 174 -3.62 9.55 -7.53
N THR A 175 -3.53 8.25 -7.25
CA THR A 175 -2.29 7.52 -6.95
C THR A 175 -2.08 6.36 -7.93
N ARG A 176 -2.65 6.46 -9.13
CA ARG A 176 -2.61 5.39 -10.14
C ARG A 176 -1.21 4.83 -10.38
N TYR A 177 -1.18 3.52 -10.62
CA TYR A 177 -0.03 2.81 -11.14
C TYR A 177 -0.06 2.81 -12.66
N ARG A 178 1.12 2.94 -13.27
CA ARG A 178 1.37 2.57 -14.65
C ARG A 178 2.07 1.22 -14.66
N PHE A 179 1.53 0.27 -15.41
CA PHE A 179 2.20 -1.01 -15.64
C PHE A 179 3.39 -0.81 -16.57
N VAL A 180 4.54 -1.38 -16.22
CA VAL A 180 5.76 -1.33 -17.05
C VAL A 180 6.11 -2.70 -17.60
N GLY A 181 5.93 -3.76 -16.79
CA GLY A 181 6.29 -5.11 -17.18
C GLY A 181 6.55 -6.01 -16.00
N PHE A 182 7.26 -7.10 -16.27
CA PHE A 182 7.73 -8.06 -15.26
C PHE A 182 9.25 -8.15 -15.26
N SER A 183 9.81 -8.50 -14.11
CA SER A 183 11.24 -8.76 -13.90
C SER A 183 11.41 -9.95 -12.97
N GLU A 184 12.61 -10.49 -12.84
CA GLU A 184 12.93 -11.51 -11.82
C GLU A 184 14.18 -11.15 -11.02
N ASP A 185 14.21 -11.57 -9.76
CA ASP A 185 15.43 -11.63 -8.94
C ASP A 185 15.56 -12.98 -8.24
N ILE A 186 16.56 -13.12 -7.37
CA ILE A 186 16.80 -14.35 -6.60
C ILE A 186 15.63 -14.74 -5.68
N LYS A 187 14.70 -13.82 -5.41
CA LYS A 187 13.51 -14.05 -4.59
C LYS A 187 12.27 -14.34 -5.45
N GLY A 188 12.38 -14.31 -6.78
CA GLY A 188 11.32 -14.65 -7.73
C GLY A 188 10.87 -13.49 -8.62
N ILE A 189 9.68 -13.64 -9.19
CA ILE A 189 9.05 -12.67 -10.08
C ILE A 189 8.73 -11.35 -9.37
N ARG A 190 8.82 -10.26 -10.13
CA ARG A 190 8.50 -8.90 -9.75
C ARG A 190 7.58 -8.28 -10.79
N ILE A 191 6.44 -7.78 -10.34
CA ILE A 191 5.65 -6.83 -11.14
C ILE A 191 6.28 -5.45 -11.01
N VAL A 192 6.49 -4.78 -12.14
CA VAL A 192 7.12 -3.45 -12.21
C VAL A 192 6.05 -2.41 -12.48
N LEU A 193 5.81 -1.56 -11.49
CA LEU A 193 4.80 -0.51 -11.54
C LEU A 193 5.46 0.86 -11.33
N GLN A 194 5.04 1.84 -12.11
CA GLN A 194 5.40 3.24 -11.91
C GLN A 194 4.27 4.00 -11.23
N GLN A 195 4.60 4.89 -10.31
CA GLN A 195 3.65 5.78 -9.66
C GLN A 195 4.31 7.16 -9.57
N ARG A 196 3.54 8.22 -9.83
CA ARG A 196 4.03 9.58 -9.66
C ARG A 196 4.51 9.77 -8.22
N ASN A 197 5.63 10.45 -8.03
CA ASN A 197 6.08 10.89 -6.72
C ASN A 197 5.15 12.02 -6.26
N ILE A 198 4.47 11.75 -5.16
CA ILE A 198 3.53 12.65 -4.49
C ILE A 198 4.32 13.31 -3.37
N SER A 199 5.39 14.03 -3.73
CA SER A 199 6.15 14.85 -2.80
C SER A 199 5.83 16.32 -3.05
N ASP A 200 5.04 16.89 -2.14
CA ASP A 200 5.26 18.18 -1.47
C ASP A 200 3.97 18.54 -0.71
N MET A 201 4.11 18.89 0.57
CA MET A 201 3.04 19.43 1.46
C MET A 201 1.86 18.52 1.88
N TYR A 202 2.03 17.21 1.86
CA TYR A 202 0.98 16.30 2.33
C TYR A 202 0.91 16.18 3.85
N GLN A 203 -0.29 16.32 4.40
CA GLN A 203 -0.64 16.12 5.81
C GLN A 203 -1.21 14.71 6.02
N VAL A 204 -1.18 14.24 7.26
CA VAL A 204 -1.91 13.03 7.67
C VAL A 204 -3.39 13.37 7.82
N PRO A 205 -4.31 12.76 7.05
CA PRO A 205 -5.73 13.04 7.17
C PRO A 205 -6.32 12.54 8.49
N SER A 206 -7.45 13.12 8.90
CA SER A 206 -8.20 12.60 10.05
C SER A 206 -8.82 11.24 9.72
N GLN A 207 -8.96 10.36 10.72
CA GLN A 207 -9.63 9.07 10.50
C GLN A 207 -11.07 9.24 9.99
N LYS A 208 -11.77 10.30 10.43
CA LYS A 208 -13.12 10.62 9.94
C LYS A 208 -13.11 10.89 8.43
N THR A 209 -12.15 11.66 7.93
CA THR A 209 -12.01 11.97 6.50
C THR A 209 -11.77 10.70 5.67
N ILE A 210 -10.94 9.78 6.19
CA ILE A 210 -10.69 8.48 5.56
C ILE A 210 -11.99 7.65 5.54
N ASP A 211 -12.69 7.56 6.67
CA ASP A 211 -13.95 6.82 6.78
C ASP A 211 -15.02 7.39 5.84
N ASP A 212 -15.17 8.72 5.79
CA ASP A 212 -16.12 9.40 4.91
C ASP A 212 -15.80 9.15 3.42
N TYR A 213 -14.52 9.09 3.03
CA TYR A 213 -14.14 8.73 1.66
C TYR A 213 -14.52 7.28 1.34
N LEU A 214 -14.11 6.32 2.19
CA LEU A 214 -14.36 4.91 1.96
C LEU A 214 -15.86 4.58 1.94
N ILE A 215 -16.64 5.20 2.81
CA ILE A 215 -18.07 4.94 2.94
C ILE A 215 -18.87 5.73 1.89
N ASN A 216 -18.71 7.05 1.84
CA ASN A 216 -19.61 7.88 1.04
C ASN A 216 -19.16 7.98 -0.43
N GLN A 217 -17.85 7.95 -0.71
CA GLN A 217 -17.35 8.00 -2.09
C GLN A 217 -17.23 6.59 -2.68
N LEU A 218 -16.58 5.67 -1.98
CA LEU A 218 -16.40 4.29 -2.46
C LEU A 218 -17.55 3.33 -2.12
N GLY A 219 -18.59 3.79 -1.41
CA GLY A 219 -19.78 2.99 -1.13
C GLY A 219 -19.50 1.72 -0.31
N LEU A 220 -18.42 1.72 0.47
CA LEU A 220 -18.03 0.58 1.29
C LEU A 220 -18.68 0.64 2.66
N THR A 221 -18.84 -0.52 3.28
CA THR A 221 -19.33 -0.64 4.65
C THR A 221 -18.18 -1.00 5.59
N LYS A 222 -18.20 -0.49 6.82
CA LYS A 222 -17.20 -0.83 7.83
C LYS A 222 -17.50 -2.23 8.36
N GLU A 223 -16.70 -3.22 7.96
CA GLU A 223 -16.89 -4.62 8.34
C GLU A 223 -16.33 -4.93 9.72
N ASN A 224 -15.22 -4.25 10.07
CA ASN A 224 -14.62 -4.29 11.40
C ASN A 224 -13.70 -3.08 11.61
N ARG A 225 -12.84 -3.12 12.63
CA ARG A 225 -11.92 -2.01 12.97
C ARG A 225 -10.95 -1.63 11.85
N TYR A 226 -10.57 -2.58 11.00
CA TYR A 226 -9.51 -2.43 10.01
C TYR A 226 -9.99 -2.55 8.56
N PHE A 227 -11.17 -3.12 8.33
CA PHE A 227 -11.66 -3.42 6.98
C PHE A 227 -12.92 -2.63 6.62
N TYR A 228 -12.91 -2.11 5.40
CA TYR A 228 -14.05 -1.49 4.73
C TYR A 228 -14.33 -2.28 3.45
N GLY A 229 -15.54 -2.81 3.27
CA GLY A 229 -15.80 -3.69 2.13
C GLY A 229 -17.26 -3.75 1.70
N ASN A 230 -17.47 -4.54 0.65
CA ASN A 230 -18.76 -4.89 0.06
C ASN A 230 -18.72 -6.38 -0.35
N GLU A 231 -19.63 -6.83 -1.22
CA GLU A 231 -19.65 -8.24 -1.67
C GLU A 231 -18.41 -8.63 -2.51
N TYR A 232 -17.77 -7.67 -3.17
CA TYR A 232 -16.71 -7.90 -4.16
C TYR A 232 -15.30 -7.80 -3.58
N LEU A 233 -15.07 -6.85 -2.66
CA LEU A 233 -13.75 -6.55 -2.12
C LEU A 233 -13.81 -5.99 -0.69
N ALA A 234 -12.66 -5.94 -0.03
CA ALA A 234 -12.45 -5.18 1.19
C ALA A 234 -11.08 -4.47 1.16
N ILE A 235 -10.99 -3.29 1.78
CA ILE A 235 -9.81 -2.43 1.83
C ILE A 235 -9.34 -2.33 3.28
N THR A 236 -8.04 -2.45 3.50
CA THR A 236 -7.38 -2.22 4.78
C THR A 236 -6.03 -1.50 4.59
N ASP A 237 -5.30 -1.31 5.69
CA ASP A 237 -4.05 -0.53 5.74
C ASP A 237 -4.25 0.95 5.36
N VAL A 238 -5.44 1.47 5.69
CA VAL A 238 -5.89 2.84 5.44
C VAL A 238 -6.35 3.49 6.75
N SER A 239 -5.43 4.16 7.44
CA SER A 239 -5.73 4.84 8.71
C SER A 239 -4.86 6.06 8.91
N ASN A 240 -5.26 6.93 9.84
CA ASN A 240 -4.50 8.13 10.19
C ASN A 240 -3.20 7.84 10.97
N VAL A 241 -2.88 6.57 11.21
CA VAL A 241 -1.61 6.11 11.78
C VAL A 241 -0.78 5.31 10.78
N SER A 242 -1.31 5.08 9.57
CA SER A 242 -0.61 4.44 8.46
C SER A 242 0.03 5.50 7.58
N ASP A 243 1.20 5.19 7.03
CA ASP A 243 1.90 6.05 6.07
C ASP A 243 1.31 5.93 4.64
N ASN A 244 0.27 5.12 4.46
CA ASN A 244 -0.33 4.83 3.16
C ASN A 244 -1.41 5.82 2.73
N VAL A 245 -1.84 6.74 3.60
CA VAL A 245 -2.87 7.73 3.29
C VAL A 245 -2.36 9.13 3.57
N LEU A 246 -2.33 9.94 2.53
CA LEU A 246 -1.90 11.33 2.55
C LEU A 246 -3.05 12.25 2.13
N CYS A 247 -2.94 13.53 2.47
CA CYS A 247 -3.92 14.55 2.12
C CYS A 247 -3.22 15.85 1.76
N ASP A 248 -3.61 16.51 0.67
CA ASP A 248 -3.11 17.86 0.35
C ASP A 248 -3.87 18.95 1.13
N GLU A 249 -3.47 20.20 0.91
CA GLU A 249 -4.07 21.39 1.53
C GLU A 249 -5.56 21.56 1.17
N ASP A 250 -5.96 21.09 -0.01
CA ASP A 250 -7.34 21.14 -0.51
C ASP A 250 -8.22 20.01 0.02
N GLY A 251 -7.67 19.08 0.83
CA GLY A 251 -8.43 17.97 1.39
C GLY A 251 -8.56 16.76 0.47
N LYS A 252 -7.85 16.72 -0.67
CA LYS A 252 -7.83 15.55 -1.56
C LYS A 252 -6.98 14.45 -0.94
N LEU A 253 -7.52 13.23 -0.93
CA LEU A 253 -6.86 12.06 -0.37
C LEU A 253 -6.03 11.31 -1.42
N TYR A 254 -4.89 10.79 -0.98
CA TYR A 254 -3.96 10.02 -1.78
C TYR A 254 -3.67 8.70 -1.06
N PHE A 255 -4.07 7.58 -1.67
CA PHE A 255 -3.92 6.24 -1.13
C PHE A 255 -2.78 5.52 -1.85
N ILE A 256 -1.63 5.34 -1.20
CA ILE A 256 -0.38 4.93 -1.89
C ILE A 256 -0.28 3.41 -2.04
N ASP A 257 -0.51 2.67 -0.95
CA ASP A 257 -0.38 1.20 -0.93
C ASP A 257 -1.42 0.54 -0.01
N PRO A 258 -2.73 0.83 -0.23
CA PRO A 258 -3.78 0.15 0.52
C PRO A 258 -3.76 -1.35 0.21
N ILE A 259 -4.09 -2.18 1.20
CA ILE A 259 -4.28 -3.61 0.99
C ILE A 259 -5.71 -3.84 0.50
N ILE A 260 -5.85 -4.31 -0.74
CA ILE A 260 -7.13 -4.68 -1.34
C ILE A 260 -7.27 -6.20 -1.28
N ARG A 261 -8.27 -6.66 -0.53
CA ARG A 261 -8.65 -8.06 -0.42
C ARG A 261 -9.80 -8.35 -1.37
N LEU A 262 -9.62 -9.33 -2.25
CA LEU A 262 -10.68 -9.75 -3.18
C LEU A 262 -11.59 -10.80 -2.53
N LYS A 263 -12.89 -10.70 -2.80
CA LYS A 263 -13.90 -11.68 -2.36
C LYS A 263 -14.52 -12.45 -3.53
N LYS A 264 -14.35 -11.93 -4.73
CA LYS A 264 -14.63 -12.55 -6.03
C LYS A 264 -13.34 -12.56 -6.86
N SER A 265 -13.35 -13.17 -8.05
CA SER A 265 -12.17 -13.15 -8.92
C SER A 265 -11.77 -11.71 -9.29
N GLY A 266 -10.49 -11.48 -9.54
CA GLY A 266 -9.93 -10.20 -9.95
C GLY A 266 -10.64 -9.62 -11.16
N ARG A 267 -10.98 -10.47 -12.12
CA ARG A 267 -11.78 -10.07 -13.29
C ARG A 267 -13.19 -9.62 -12.91
N GLU A 268 -13.92 -10.37 -12.09
CA GLU A 268 -15.27 -9.99 -11.65
C GLU A 268 -15.26 -8.68 -10.87
N VAL A 269 -14.27 -8.49 -9.99
CA VAL A 269 -14.10 -7.24 -9.22
C VAL A 269 -13.79 -6.07 -10.16
N TRP A 270 -12.88 -6.24 -11.11
CA TRP A 270 -12.58 -5.21 -12.10
C TRP A 270 -13.81 -4.85 -12.94
N GLU A 271 -14.56 -5.83 -13.45
CA GLU A 271 -15.78 -5.59 -14.24
C GLU A 271 -16.87 -4.89 -13.44
N TYR A 272 -17.05 -5.25 -12.16
CA TYR A 272 -17.97 -4.55 -11.25
C TYR A 272 -17.57 -3.07 -11.06
N LEU A 273 -16.30 -2.81 -10.77
CA LEU A 273 -15.81 -1.44 -10.57
C LEU A 273 -15.87 -0.61 -11.86
N TYR A 274 -15.48 -1.20 -12.99
CA TYR A 274 -15.57 -0.55 -14.30
C TYR A 274 -16.99 -0.08 -14.62
N ARG A 275 -18.00 -0.91 -14.31
CA ARG A 275 -19.41 -0.56 -14.56
C ARG A 275 -19.98 0.46 -13.58
N THR A 276 -19.52 0.46 -12.33
CA THR A 276 -20.14 1.23 -11.24
C THR A 276 -19.39 2.50 -10.87
N ARG A 277 -18.10 2.61 -11.24
CA ARG A 277 -17.21 3.69 -10.81
C ARG A 277 -16.59 4.47 -11.97
N CYS A 278 -16.41 3.86 -13.13
CA CYS A 278 -15.83 4.57 -14.27
C CYS A 278 -16.89 5.41 -15.00
N VAL A 279 -16.56 6.69 -15.21
CA VAL A 279 -17.39 7.65 -15.96
C VAL A 279 -16.97 7.76 -17.42
#